data_AF-A0A2G9SHT3-F1
#
_entry.id   AF-A0A2G9SHT3-F1
#
_cell.length_a   1.000
_cell.length_b   1.000
_cell.length_c   1.000
_cell.angle_alpha   90.00
_cell.angle_beta   90.00
_cell.angle_gamma   90.00
#
_symmetry.space_group_name_H-M   'P 1'
#
loop_
_entity.id
_entity.type
_entity.pdbx_description
1 polymer ?
#
loop_
_entity_poly.entity_id
_entity_poly.type
_entity_poly.pdbx_seq_one_letter_code
_entity_poly.pdbx_strand_id
1 'polypeptide(L)'
;MFLIRFLCIVVLPNPVIQHGASTAGSSITFPEEPDDPRVHTPLNEGPTGGIWGFIKGVAGNPMVKSVLDKTKHSVESVITTLDPGMAPYIRSGGELDLIVTSNKEVKVAAVRDAFQEVFGMALVTGEDGQSNIAPQPVGYAAGLKGAQERIDGLRRSGVIHEKQPAVSVENFIAELLPDKWFDIGCVILDDPIHGIRLENFTQATPLPLEYVQQAQNLTPQDYNLRWSGLSVTVGEVLERSLPQVSRTDWHVAFTGMSRRQMIFSAAKALAGMYKQRLPPRIL
;
A
#
# COMPACT_ATOMS: atom_id res chain seq x y z
N MET A 1 -25.27 -1.00 -23.82
CA MET A 1 -25.34 -2.44 -24.12
C MET A 1 -24.04 -2.84 -24.80
N PHE A 2 -23.00 -3.14 -24.00
CA PHE A 2 -21.69 -3.59 -24.49
C PHE A 2 -21.50 -5.03 -24.05
N LEU A 3 -21.45 -5.93 -25.05
CA LEU A 3 -21.33 -7.36 -24.91
C LEU A 3 -19.84 -7.72 -24.97
N ILE A 4 -19.26 -8.16 -23.85
CA ILE A 4 -17.90 -8.70 -23.80
C ILE A 4 -17.95 -10.12 -24.37
N ARG A 5 -17.30 -10.34 -25.51
CA ARG A 5 -17.12 -11.66 -26.13
C ARG A 5 -16.10 -12.48 -25.33
N PHE A 6 -16.55 -13.60 -24.78
CA PHE A 6 -15.68 -14.70 -24.36
C PHE A 6 -15.13 -15.40 -25.60
N LEU A 7 -13.81 -15.53 -25.69
CA LEU A 7 -13.13 -16.35 -26.68
C LEU A 7 -13.26 -17.83 -26.26
N CYS A 8 -14.14 -18.55 -26.95
CA CYS A 8 -14.29 -20.00 -26.80
C CYS A 8 -13.29 -20.68 -27.75
N ILE A 9 -12.27 -21.35 -27.20
CA ILE A 9 -11.35 -22.19 -27.98
C ILE A 9 -12.03 -23.56 -28.12
N VAL A 10 -12.44 -23.87 -29.36
CA VAL A 10 -12.94 -25.20 -29.76
C VAL A 10 -11.74 -26.10 -30.01
N VAL A 11 -11.59 -27.17 -29.23
CA VAL A 11 -10.67 -28.27 -29.52
C VAL A 11 -11.45 -29.36 -30.25
N LEU A 12 -11.10 -29.63 -31.50
CA LEU A 12 -11.65 -30.74 -32.29
C LEU A 12 -11.01 -32.07 -31.86
N PRO A 13 -11.75 -33.20 -31.82
CA PRO A 13 -11.20 -34.50 -31.45
C PRO A 13 -10.64 -35.22 -32.69
N ASN A 14 -9.54 -35.96 -32.51
CA ASN A 14 -9.12 -37.00 -33.46
C ASN A 14 -8.44 -38.17 -32.70
N PRO A 15 -8.35 -39.37 -33.31
CA PRO A 15 -8.90 -40.58 -32.71
C PRO A 15 -7.92 -41.43 -31.90
N VAL A 16 -8.54 -42.32 -31.13
CA VAL A 16 -7.99 -43.33 -30.22
C VAL A 16 -7.07 -44.32 -30.95
N ILE A 17 -5.86 -44.50 -30.44
CA ILE A 17 -5.15 -45.80 -30.46
C ILE A 17 -4.77 -46.14 -29.01
N GLN A 18 -5.27 -47.28 -28.58
CA GLN A 18 -5.14 -47.91 -27.27
C GLN A 18 -3.76 -48.57 -27.15
N HIS A 19 -3.07 -48.50 -26.00
CA HIS A 19 -2.23 -49.57 -25.41
C HIS A 19 -1.71 -49.15 -24.01
N GLY A 20 -1.89 -50.02 -23.00
CA GLY A 20 -0.98 -50.19 -21.85
C GLY A 20 -1.18 -49.34 -20.60
N ALA A 21 -1.51 -49.98 -19.47
CA ALA A 21 -1.65 -49.39 -18.14
C ALA A 21 -0.32 -49.40 -17.35
N SER A 22 -0.04 -48.34 -16.57
CA SER A 22 0.59 -48.39 -15.24
C SER A 22 0.73 -46.98 -14.60
N THR A 23 0.20 -46.85 -13.39
CA THR A 23 0.58 -45.97 -12.26
C THR A 23 1.61 -44.83 -12.46
N ALA A 24 1.28 -43.60 -12.06
CA ALA A 24 2.02 -42.74 -11.11
C ALA A 24 1.61 -41.25 -11.25
N GLY A 25 1.55 -40.55 -10.11
CA GLY A 25 1.14 -39.15 -10.01
C GLY A 25 2.05 -38.16 -10.72
N SER A 26 1.46 -37.07 -11.21
CA SER A 26 2.20 -36.00 -11.87
C SER A 26 2.56 -34.91 -10.87
N SER A 27 3.81 -35.00 -10.39
CA SER A 27 4.55 -33.94 -9.71
C SER A 27 4.74 -32.74 -10.65
N ILE A 28 4.49 -31.52 -10.16
CA ILE A 28 4.87 -30.29 -10.86
C ILE A 28 6.40 -30.15 -10.73
N THR A 29 7.11 -30.15 -11.86
CA THR A 29 8.56 -29.91 -11.91
C THR A 29 8.81 -28.44 -12.22
N PHE A 30 9.59 -27.76 -11.37
CA PHE A 30 10.10 -26.40 -11.63
C PHE A 30 11.43 -26.49 -12.40
N PRO A 31 11.75 -25.53 -13.29
CA PRO A 31 13.05 -25.53 -13.98
C PRO A 31 14.18 -25.17 -13.01
N GLU A 32 15.26 -25.96 -13.01
CA GLU A 32 16.53 -25.61 -12.36
C GLU A 32 17.36 -24.69 -13.27
N GLU A 33 17.98 -23.67 -12.68
CA GLU A 33 18.96 -22.80 -13.35
C GLU A 33 20.31 -23.53 -13.51
N PRO A 34 21.08 -23.28 -14.58
CA PRO A 34 22.35 -23.97 -14.83
C PRO A 34 23.52 -23.38 -14.01
N ASP A 35 24.20 -24.23 -13.24
CA ASP A 35 25.48 -23.97 -12.59
C ASP A 35 26.66 -23.98 -13.60
N ASP A 36 27.55 -22.99 -13.51
CA ASP A 36 28.81 -22.87 -14.28
C ASP A 36 29.97 -23.64 -13.59
N PRO A 37 30.61 -24.64 -14.23
CA PRO A 37 31.67 -25.40 -13.59
C PRO A 37 33.05 -25.08 -14.17
N ARG A 38 33.91 -24.36 -13.44
CA ARG A 38 35.38 -24.55 -13.54
C ARG A 38 36.09 -24.44 -12.18
N VAL A 39 36.83 -25.50 -11.89
CA VAL A 39 37.47 -25.90 -10.61
C VAL A 39 38.99 -25.61 -10.65
N HIS A 40 39.49 -24.90 -9.62
CA HIS A 40 40.73 -25.04 -8.81
C HIS A 40 42.17 -25.29 -9.38
N THR A 41 43.08 -24.32 -9.09
CA THR A 41 44.49 -24.29 -8.49
C THR A 41 45.60 -25.30 -8.90
N PRO A 42 46.96 -25.01 -8.83
CA PRO A 42 47.70 -24.37 -7.68
C PRO A 42 49.04 -23.57 -7.92
N LEU A 43 49.52 -22.90 -6.84
CA LEU A 43 50.89 -22.53 -6.34
C LEU A 43 52.05 -22.04 -7.28
N ASN A 44 52.68 -20.88 -6.97
CA ASN A 44 54.07 -20.74 -6.41
C ASN A 44 54.62 -19.27 -6.33
N GLU A 45 55.30 -18.96 -5.21
CA GLU A 45 56.42 -18.00 -4.91
C GLU A 45 56.54 -16.55 -5.44
N GLY A 46 56.86 -15.62 -4.50
CA GLY A 46 57.93 -14.61 -4.71
C GLY A 46 57.60 -13.11 -4.49
N PRO A 47 58.36 -12.34 -3.65
CA PRO A 47 57.98 -11.00 -3.15
C PRO A 47 58.69 -9.81 -3.85
N THR A 48 58.06 -8.63 -3.85
CA THR A 48 58.63 -7.25 -4.09
C THR A 48 57.45 -6.26 -4.00
N GLY A 49 57.45 -5.06 -3.42
CA GLY A 49 58.43 -4.22 -2.75
C GLY A 49 57.91 -2.76 -2.78
N GLY A 50 57.43 -2.25 -1.63
CA GLY A 50 57.22 -0.82 -1.26
C GLY A 50 56.45 0.10 -2.24
N ILE A 51 56.28 1.42 -2.04
CA ILE A 51 56.90 2.39 -1.12
C ILE A 51 56.00 3.68 -1.13
N TRP A 52 55.97 4.43 0.00
CA TRP A 52 55.56 5.86 0.19
C TRP A 52 54.05 6.21 0.29
N GLY A 53 53.48 6.82 1.34
CA GLY A 53 53.98 7.27 2.64
C GLY A 53 54.71 8.61 2.66
N PHE A 54 53.99 9.75 2.72
CA PHE A 54 54.46 11.12 3.09
C PHE A 54 53.23 12.05 3.22
N ILE A 55 52.97 12.91 4.23
CA ILE A 55 53.79 13.55 5.26
C ILE A 55 52.93 13.77 6.52
N LYS A 56 53.54 13.52 7.68
CA LYS A 56 53.09 13.87 9.03
C LYS A 56 53.98 15.00 9.55
N GLY A 57 53.40 15.98 10.25
CA GLY A 57 54.13 16.78 11.25
C GLY A 57 53.65 18.23 11.40
N VAL A 58 53.70 18.91 12.56
CA VAL A 58 53.98 18.58 13.98
C VAL A 58 53.48 19.79 14.80
N ALA A 59 52.85 19.52 15.97
CA ALA A 59 52.74 20.33 17.21
C ALA A 59 52.07 21.73 17.24
N GLY A 60 51.37 22.02 18.36
CA GLY A 60 51.64 23.34 18.97
C GLY A 60 50.64 24.12 19.87
N ASN A 61 49.45 23.63 20.25
CA ASN A 61 48.65 24.15 21.41
C ASN A 61 48.12 25.63 21.35
N PRO A 62 47.36 26.16 22.35
CA PRO A 62 45.90 26.26 22.36
C PRO A 62 45.35 27.71 22.44
N MET A 63 44.15 27.99 21.92
CA MET A 63 43.35 29.14 22.41
C MET A 63 41.85 28.96 22.13
N VAL A 64 41.10 28.94 23.23
CA VAL A 64 39.65 29.09 23.28
C VAL A 64 39.29 30.57 23.09
N LYS A 65 38.36 30.89 22.18
CA LYS A 65 37.44 32.03 22.38
C LYS A 65 36.17 31.89 21.55
N SER A 66 35.06 31.83 22.28
CA SER A 66 33.68 31.93 21.78
C SER A 66 33.38 33.34 21.27
N VAL A 67 32.45 33.42 20.32
CA VAL A 67 31.36 34.41 20.13
C VAL A 67 31.00 34.39 18.65
N LEU A 68 29.78 34.51 18.18
CA LEU A 68 28.43 34.51 18.73
C LEU A 68 27.56 34.70 17.48
N ASP A 69 26.40 34.09 17.51
CA ASP A 69 25.31 34.18 16.55
C ASP A 69 25.12 35.54 15.88
N LYS A 70 25.03 35.53 14.54
CA LYS A 70 24.18 36.48 13.79
C LYS A 70 23.49 35.76 12.64
N THR A 71 22.38 35.13 12.99
CA THR A 71 21.32 34.73 12.08
C THR A 71 20.73 35.99 11.44
N LYS A 72 21.10 36.26 10.18
CA LYS A 72 20.32 37.14 9.30
C LYS A 72 19.25 36.29 8.63
N HIS A 73 18.03 36.30 9.19
CA HIS A 73 16.86 35.85 8.45
C HIS A 73 16.51 36.94 7.42
N SER A 74 16.96 36.77 6.18
CA SER A 74 16.36 37.48 5.04
C SER A 74 15.01 36.85 4.76
N VAL A 75 13.94 37.59 5.07
CA VAL A 75 12.59 37.29 4.59
C VAL A 75 12.46 37.96 3.23
N GLU A 76 12.78 37.24 2.16
CA GLU A 76 12.37 37.65 0.83
C GLU A 76 10.87 37.34 0.69
N SER A 77 10.05 38.35 0.98
CA SER A 77 8.62 38.34 0.71
C SER A 77 8.41 38.43 -0.80
N VAL A 78 8.36 37.27 -1.47
CA VAL A 78 7.80 37.19 -2.82
C VAL A 78 6.29 37.45 -2.73
N ILE A 79 5.88 38.68 -3.01
CA ILE A 79 4.47 39.05 -3.15
C ILE A 79 4.01 38.54 -4.51
N THR A 80 3.62 37.26 -4.56
CA THR A 80 2.69 36.80 -5.60
C THR A 80 1.29 37.09 -5.11
N THR A 81 0.47 37.68 -5.98
CA THR A 81 -0.93 38.00 -5.71
C THR A 81 -1.72 36.68 -5.62
N LEU A 82 -1.59 36.01 -4.50
CA LEU A 82 -2.26 34.75 -4.23
C LEU A 82 -3.71 35.05 -3.91
N ASP A 83 -4.60 34.33 -4.59
CA ASP A 83 -5.96 34.14 -4.13
C ASP A 83 -5.91 33.78 -2.62
N PRO A 84 -6.63 34.48 -1.73
CA PRO A 84 -6.66 34.18 -0.30
C PRO A 84 -6.94 32.70 0.02
N GLY A 85 -7.59 31.96 -0.89
CA GLY A 85 -7.78 30.51 -0.79
C GLY A 85 -6.52 29.65 -1.01
N MET A 86 -5.44 30.23 -1.55
CA MET A 86 -4.18 29.52 -1.85
C MET A 86 -3.07 29.74 -0.81
N ALA A 87 -3.29 30.59 0.18
CA ALA A 87 -2.32 30.91 1.24
C ALA A 87 -1.83 29.70 2.08
N PRO A 88 -2.58 28.59 2.25
CA PRO A 88 -2.04 27.38 2.87
C PRO A 88 -1.01 26.64 1.99
N TYR A 89 -1.13 26.73 0.66
CA TYR A 89 -0.34 25.92 -0.28
C TYR A 89 1.00 26.56 -0.68
N ILE A 90 1.25 27.79 -0.23
CA ILE A 90 2.48 28.56 -0.54
C ILE A 90 3.47 28.51 0.63
N ARG A 91 3.02 28.05 1.80
CA ARG A 91 3.85 27.88 2.99
C ARG A 91 4.46 26.48 3.12
N SER A 92 4.45 25.66 2.07
CA SER A 92 5.17 24.38 2.08
C SER A 92 6.58 24.54 1.51
N GLY A 93 7.54 24.78 2.39
CA GLY A 93 8.95 24.54 2.12
C GLY A 93 9.26 23.05 1.94
N GLY A 94 8.57 22.36 1.02
CA GLY A 94 8.72 20.93 0.76
C GLY A 94 7.99 19.98 1.73
N GLU A 95 6.98 20.47 2.45
CA GLU A 95 6.09 19.66 3.30
C GLU A 95 4.94 19.06 2.47
N LEU A 96 4.72 17.75 2.56
CA LEU A 96 3.58 17.09 1.92
C LEU A 96 2.35 17.22 2.83
N ASP A 97 1.25 17.79 2.32
CA ASP A 97 -0.04 17.82 3.01
C ASP A 97 -1.04 16.90 2.30
N LEU A 98 -1.60 15.93 3.03
CA LEU A 98 -2.55 14.96 2.48
C LEU A 98 -3.65 14.58 3.48
N ILE A 99 -4.81 14.25 2.94
CA ILE A 99 -5.97 13.80 3.73
C ILE A 99 -6.11 12.29 3.62
N VAL A 100 -6.41 11.63 4.75
CA VAL A 100 -6.91 10.26 4.79
C VAL A 100 -8.42 10.30 4.88
N THR A 101 -9.14 9.60 4.00
CA THR A 101 -10.62 9.60 3.99
C THR A 101 -11.25 8.69 5.06
N SER A 102 -10.72 8.77 6.28
CA SER A 102 -11.21 8.11 7.48
C SER A 102 -10.72 8.87 8.72
N ASN A 103 -11.52 8.93 9.77
CA ASN A 103 -11.12 9.43 11.10
C ASN A 103 -10.60 8.33 12.04
N LYS A 104 -10.65 7.05 11.63
CA LYS A 104 -10.15 5.94 12.43
C LYS A 104 -8.62 5.97 12.53
N GLU A 105 -8.09 6.11 13.73
CA GLU A 105 -6.64 6.19 13.97
C GLU A 105 -5.84 5.00 13.42
N VAL A 106 -6.42 3.80 13.41
CA VAL A 106 -5.77 2.62 12.79
C VAL A 106 -5.38 2.84 11.32
N LYS A 107 -6.15 3.67 10.60
CA LYS A 107 -5.88 4.06 9.20
C LYS A 107 -5.04 5.33 9.15
N VAL A 108 -5.44 6.38 9.88
CA VAL A 108 -4.78 7.69 9.84
C VAL A 108 -3.33 7.58 10.32
N ALA A 109 -3.08 6.96 11.47
CA ALA A 109 -1.73 6.80 11.99
C ALA A 109 -0.86 5.93 11.07
N ALA A 110 -1.41 4.84 10.52
CA ALA A 110 -0.66 3.98 9.59
C ALA A 110 -0.20 4.74 8.33
N VAL A 111 -1.08 5.56 7.74
CA VAL A 111 -0.73 6.38 6.58
C VAL A 111 0.23 7.49 6.98
N ARG A 112 -0.04 8.18 8.10
CA ARG A 112 0.83 9.25 8.62
C ARG A 112 2.26 8.77 8.83
N ASP A 113 2.45 7.68 9.55
CA ASP A 113 3.78 7.14 9.84
C ASP A 113 4.49 6.71 8.53
N ALA A 114 3.75 6.08 7.61
CA ALA A 114 4.30 5.65 6.32
C ALA A 114 4.78 6.83 5.45
N PHE A 115 3.96 7.89 5.34
CA PHE A 115 4.32 9.05 4.55
C PHE A 115 5.39 9.91 5.22
N GLN A 116 5.38 10.03 6.55
CA GLN A 116 6.45 10.70 7.28
C GLN A 116 7.79 9.97 7.14
N GLU A 117 7.80 8.63 7.12
CA GLU A 117 9.04 7.89 6.89
C GLU A 117 9.62 8.13 5.49
N VAL A 118 8.76 8.23 4.46
CA VAL A 118 9.20 8.39 3.06
C VAL A 118 9.52 9.85 2.69
N PHE A 119 8.76 10.81 3.22
CA PHE A 119 8.86 12.23 2.88
C PHE A 119 9.59 13.07 3.95
N GLY A 120 9.82 12.53 5.14
CA GLY A 120 10.38 13.25 6.29
C GLY A 120 9.35 14.17 6.95
N MET A 121 8.86 15.16 6.21
CA MET A 121 7.82 16.09 6.66
C MET A 121 6.53 15.87 5.84
N ALA A 122 5.56 15.22 6.47
CA ALA A 122 4.22 15.05 5.94
C ALA A 122 3.17 15.38 7.00
N LEU A 123 2.30 16.34 6.69
CA LEU A 123 1.08 16.61 7.42
C LEU A 123 -0.01 15.67 6.90
N VAL A 124 -0.54 14.84 7.81
CA VAL A 124 -1.57 13.86 7.49
C VAL A 124 -2.74 14.06 8.43
N THR A 125 -3.89 14.42 7.86
CA THR A 125 -5.14 14.67 8.59
C THR A 125 -6.22 13.68 8.14
N GLY A 126 -7.19 13.39 9.01
CA GLY A 126 -8.21 12.39 8.77
C GLY A 126 -9.61 13.00 8.67
N GLU A 127 -10.32 12.74 7.58
CA GLU A 127 -11.69 13.20 7.35
C GLU A 127 -12.60 12.01 7.06
N ASP A 128 -13.78 11.94 7.68
CA ASP A 128 -14.65 10.77 7.54
C ASP A 128 -15.36 10.75 6.18
N GLY A 129 -14.90 9.88 5.28
CA GLY A 129 -15.51 9.66 3.97
C GLY A 129 -16.55 8.55 3.99
N GLN A 130 -17.68 8.81 3.33
CA GLN A 130 -18.77 7.84 3.16
C GLN A 130 -18.75 7.23 1.74
N SER A 131 -19.19 5.99 1.62
CA SER A 131 -19.36 5.29 0.33
C SER A 131 -20.71 4.56 0.30
N ASN A 132 -21.25 4.36 -0.90
CA ASN A 132 -22.47 3.58 -1.13
C ASN A 132 -22.14 2.10 -1.42
N ILE A 133 -21.15 1.57 -0.71
CA ILE A 133 -20.70 0.18 -0.79
C ILE A 133 -21.12 -0.54 0.49
N ALA A 134 -21.40 -1.84 0.36
CA ALA A 134 -21.75 -2.70 1.50
C ALA A 134 -20.68 -2.63 2.61
N PRO A 135 -21.07 -2.75 3.90
CA PRO A 135 -20.12 -2.75 5.03
C PRO A 135 -18.98 -3.74 4.89
N GLN A 136 -19.24 -4.89 4.26
CA GLN A 136 -18.23 -5.86 3.86
C GLN A 136 -18.18 -5.92 2.33
N PRO A 137 -17.33 -5.12 1.68
CA PRO A 137 -17.14 -5.20 0.25
C PRO A 137 -16.64 -6.59 -0.15
N VAL A 138 -17.14 -7.10 -1.28
CA VAL A 138 -16.75 -8.39 -1.85
C VAL A 138 -16.14 -8.17 -3.24
N GLY A 139 -14.89 -8.60 -3.39
CA GLY A 139 -14.11 -8.47 -4.62
C GLY A 139 -13.41 -7.11 -4.77
N TYR A 140 -12.36 -7.11 -5.58
CA TYR A 140 -11.51 -5.95 -5.85
C TYR A 140 -12.29 -4.73 -6.32
N ALA A 141 -13.25 -4.93 -7.24
CA ALA A 141 -14.03 -3.83 -7.81
C ALA A 141 -14.84 -3.07 -6.76
N ALA A 142 -15.44 -3.79 -5.80
CA ALA A 142 -16.21 -3.16 -4.72
C ALA A 142 -15.31 -2.40 -3.74
N GLY A 143 -14.17 -3.01 -3.36
CA GLY A 143 -13.18 -2.36 -2.49
C GLY A 143 -12.61 -1.07 -3.09
N LEU A 144 -12.19 -1.12 -4.37
CA LEU A 144 -11.66 0.04 -5.08
C LEU A 144 -12.72 1.13 -5.25
N LYS A 145 -13.94 0.76 -5.66
CA LYS A 145 -15.05 1.71 -5.81
C LYS A 145 -15.39 2.37 -4.47
N GLY A 146 -15.39 1.62 -3.37
CA GLY A 146 -15.64 2.17 -2.03
C GLY A 146 -14.60 3.18 -1.61
N ALA A 147 -13.31 2.87 -1.83
CA ALA A 147 -12.21 3.79 -1.57
C ALA A 147 -12.33 5.08 -2.41
N GLN A 148 -12.62 4.94 -3.71
CA GLN A 148 -12.77 6.08 -4.61
C GLN A 148 -13.96 6.96 -4.26
N GLU A 149 -15.12 6.36 -3.95
CA GLU A 149 -16.32 7.11 -3.57
C GLU A 149 -16.13 7.96 -2.32
N ARG A 150 -15.29 7.51 -1.36
CA ARG A 150 -14.95 8.31 -0.17
C ARG A 150 -14.17 9.57 -0.55
N ILE A 151 -13.18 9.46 -1.44
CA ILE A 151 -12.41 10.62 -1.94
C ILE A 151 -13.35 11.56 -2.68
N ASP A 152 -14.10 11.04 -3.64
CA ASP A 152 -15.00 11.83 -4.47
C ASP A 152 -16.13 12.46 -3.66
N GLY A 153 -16.59 11.78 -2.60
CA GLY A 153 -17.60 12.28 -1.68
C GLY A 153 -17.11 13.50 -0.91
N LEU A 154 -15.91 13.43 -0.33
CA LEU A 154 -15.32 14.54 0.42
C LEU A 154 -14.95 15.74 -0.46
N ARG A 155 -14.50 15.51 -1.70
CA ARG A 155 -14.28 16.59 -2.67
C ARG A 155 -15.60 17.27 -3.04
N ARG A 156 -16.63 16.48 -3.38
CA ARG A 156 -17.95 17.00 -3.77
C ARG A 156 -18.65 17.78 -2.66
N SER A 157 -18.44 17.40 -1.39
CA SER A 157 -18.99 18.13 -0.25
C SER A 157 -18.18 19.37 0.14
N GLY A 158 -17.00 19.57 -0.44
CA GLY A 158 -16.09 20.67 -0.12
C GLY A 158 -15.35 20.50 1.21
N VAL A 159 -15.39 19.32 1.83
CA VAL A 159 -14.64 19.03 3.07
C VAL A 159 -13.14 18.99 2.80
N ILE A 160 -12.74 18.43 1.65
CA ILE A 160 -11.36 18.48 1.18
C ILE A 160 -11.29 19.29 -0.11
N HIS A 161 -10.20 20.02 -0.27
CA HIS A 161 -9.99 20.87 -1.44
C HIS A 161 -9.81 20.02 -2.71
N GLU A 162 -10.33 20.48 -3.85
CA GLU A 162 -10.32 19.74 -5.13
C GLU A 162 -8.92 19.38 -5.63
N LYS A 163 -7.90 20.09 -5.16
CA LYS A 163 -6.50 19.89 -5.55
C LYS A 163 -5.66 19.19 -4.48
N GLN A 164 -6.21 18.91 -3.29
CA GLN A 164 -5.43 18.30 -2.22
C GLN A 164 -5.23 16.79 -2.49
N PRO A 165 -4.02 16.23 -2.33
CA PRO A 165 -3.81 14.80 -2.36
C PRO A 165 -4.62 14.09 -1.27
N ALA A 166 -5.27 12.99 -1.63
CA ALA A 166 -6.08 12.19 -0.72
C ALA A 166 -5.68 10.73 -0.78
N VAL A 167 -5.70 10.06 0.37
CA VAL A 167 -5.47 8.62 0.53
C VAL A 167 -6.73 7.99 1.09
N SER A 168 -7.18 6.90 0.50
CA SER A 168 -8.29 6.09 1.03
C SER A 168 -7.84 4.67 1.31
N VAL A 169 -8.37 4.08 2.38
CA VAL A 169 -8.10 2.70 2.80
C VAL A 169 -9.44 1.99 2.92
N GLU A 170 -9.66 0.93 2.15
CA GLU A 170 -10.88 0.11 2.17
C GLU A 170 -10.53 -1.37 2.22
N ASN A 171 -11.12 -2.11 3.16
CA ASN A 171 -10.93 -3.56 3.22
C ASN A 171 -12.06 -4.25 2.45
N PHE A 172 -11.74 -5.32 1.74
CA PHE A 172 -12.68 -6.18 1.06
C PHE A 172 -12.27 -7.64 1.23
N ILE A 173 -13.21 -8.55 1.03
CA ILE A 173 -12.91 -9.98 0.95
C ILE A 173 -12.93 -10.46 -0.49
N ALA A 174 -12.06 -11.39 -0.84
CA ALA A 174 -12.05 -12.00 -2.16
C ALA A 174 -11.72 -13.50 -2.08
N GLU A 175 -12.38 -14.28 -2.91
CA GLU A 175 -12.00 -15.65 -3.19
C GLU A 175 -10.89 -15.63 -4.25
N LEU A 176 -9.67 -16.05 -3.87
CA LEU A 176 -8.53 -16.05 -4.78
C LEU A 176 -8.28 -17.43 -5.40
N LEU A 177 -8.74 -18.48 -4.73
CA LEU A 177 -8.70 -19.88 -5.18
C LEU A 177 -10.03 -20.53 -4.76
N PRO A 178 -10.46 -21.64 -5.39
CA PRO A 178 -11.71 -22.30 -5.02
C PRO A 178 -11.80 -22.56 -3.51
N ASP A 179 -12.87 -22.03 -2.90
CA ASP A 179 -13.17 -22.09 -1.47
C ASP A 179 -12.14 -21.43 -0.53
N LYS A 180 -11.17 -20.68 -1.08
CA LYS A 180 -10.15 -19.96 -0.31
C LYS A 180 -10.35 -18.46 -0.40
N TRP A 181 -10.85 -17.93 0.70
CA TRP A 181 -11.14 -16.52 0.88
C TRP A 181 -10.02 -15.80 1.60
N PHE A 182 -9.90 -14.50 1.31
CA PHE A 182 -8.89 -13.63 1.88
C PHE A 182 -9.47 -12.26 2.18
N ASP A 183 -9.03 -11.64 3.28
CA ASP A 183 -9.20 -10.20 3.52
C ASP A 183 -8.02 -9.44 2.91
N ILE A 184 -8.32 -8.35 2.20
CA ILE A 184 -7.34 -7.50 1.53
C ILE A 184 -7.75 -6.05 1.74
N GLY A 185 -6.82 -5.20 2.18
CA GLY A 185 -6.96 -3.75 2.21
C GLY A 185 -6.48 -3.14 0.89
N CYS A 186 -7.34 -2.40 0.19
CA CYS A 186 -6.95 -1.50 -0.88
C CYS A 186 -6.55 -0.15 -0.27
N VAL A 187 -5.37 0.35 -0.64
CA VAL A 187 -4.88 1.69 -0.30
C VAL A 187 -4.70 2.46 -1.61
N ILE A 188 -5.49 3.50 -1.81
CA ILE A 188 -5.42 4.34 -3.02
C ILE A 188 -4.95 5.74 -2.67
N LEU A 189 -4.20 6.35 -3.58
CA LEU A 189 -3.82 7.76 -3.55
C LEU A 189 -4.34 8.45 -4.82
N ASP A 190 -4.93 9.62 -4.63
CA ASP A 190 -5.44 10.49 -5.67
C ASP A 190 -4.88 11.91 -5.48
N ASP A 191 -4.06 12.35 -6.42
CA ASP A 191 -3.50 13.69 -6.48
C ASP A 191 -3.87 14.35 -7.83
N PRO A 192 -4.90 15.21 -7.82
CA PRO A 192 -5.38 15.88 -9.03
C PRO A 192 -4.42 16.93 -9.59
N ILE A 193 -3.54 17.52 -8.77
CA ILE A 193 -2.59 18.55 -9.24
C ILE A 193 -1.59 17.92 -10.19
N HIS A 194 -1.03 16.78 -9.81
CA HIS A 194 -0.02 16.09 -10.59
C HIS A 194 -0.63 15.01 -11.51
N GLY A 195 -1.96 14.82 -11.49
CA GLY A 195 -2.63 13.77 -12.24
C GLY A 195 -2.20 12.36 -11.82
N ILE A 196 -1.81 12.17 -10.56
CA ILE A 196 -1.30 10.90 -10.05
C ILE A 196 -2.43 10.15 -9.36
N ARG A 197 -2.75 8.98 -9.90
CA ARG A 197 -3.55 7.97 -9.21
C ARG A 197 -2.73 6.70 -9.03
N LEU A 198 -2.70 6.21 -7.80
CA LEU A 198 -1.95 5.03 -7.40
C LEU A 198 -2.84 4.13 -6.55
N GLU A 199 -2.62 2.83 -6.68
CA GLU A 199 -3.33 1.80 -5.94
C GLU A 199 -2.30 0.78 -5.44
N ASN A 200 -2.45 0.36 -4.19
CA ASN A 200 -1.67 -0.74 -3.62
C ASN A 200 -2.56 -1.57 -2.70
N PHE A 201 -2.14 -2.80 -2.41
CA PHE A 201 -2.89 -3.72 -1.58
C PHE A 201 -2.07 -4.17 -0.38
N THR A 202 -2.73 -4.42 0.75
CA THR A 202 -2.12 -5.13 1.86
C THR A 202 -1.82 -6.58 1.47
N GLN A 203 -0.96 -7.25 2.24
CA GLN A 203 -0.87 -8.69 2.19
C GLN A 203 -2.27 -9.31 2.38
N ALA A 204 -2.57 -10.35 1.62
CA ALA A 204 -3.82 -11.10 1.74
C ALA A 204 -3.81 -11.94 3.03
N THR A 205 -4.81 -11.76 3.88
CA THR A 205 -4.97 -12.56 5.11
C THR A 205 -5.98 -13.67 4.85
N PRO A 206 -5.60 -14.96 5.00
CA PRO A 206 -6.53 -16.07 4.81
C PRO A 206 -7.74 -15.97 5.74
N LEU A 207 -8.92 -16.19 5.16
CA LEU A 207 -10.19 -16.23 5.86
C LEU A 207 -10.78 -17.64 5.79
N PRO A 208 -11.10 -18.26 6.94
CA PRO A 208 -11.81 -19.53 6.94
C PRO A 208 -13.19 -19.39 6.29
N LEU A 209 -13.52 -20.34 5.42
CA LEU A 209 -14.73 -20.33 4.59
C LEU A 209 -16.01 -20.25 5.46
N GLU A 210 -16.01 -20.90 6.62
CA GLU A 210 -17.15 -20.94 7.53
C GLU A 210 -17.59 -19.56 8.00
N TYR A 211 -16.67 -18.61 8.18
CA TYR A 211 -17.01 -17.25 8.60
C TYR A 211 -17.55 -16.41 7.43
N VAL A 212 -17.06 -16.66 6.21
CA VAL A 212 -17.60 -16.03 5.00
C VAL A 212 -19.01 -16.54 4.71
N GLN A 213 -19.24 -17.85 4.78
CA GLN A 213 -20.57 -18.45 4.60
C GLN A 213 -21.56 -17.96 5.65
N GLN A 214 -21.14 -17.82 6.91
CA GLN A 214 -21.97 -17.22 7.95
C GLN A 214 -22.34 -15.77 7.62
N ALA A 215 -21.39 -14.94 7.17
CA ALA A 215 -21.68 -13.56 6.75
C ALA A 215 -22.65 -13.51 5.54
N GLN A 216 -22.50 -14.43 4.58
CA GLN A 216 -23.39 -14.57 3.44
C GLN A 216 -24.82 -14.97 3.86
N ASN A 217 -24.95 -15.92 4.79
CA ASN A 217 -26.22 -16.38 5.32
C ASN A 217 -26.94 -15.30 6.15
N LEU A 218 -26.18 -14.47 6.87
CA LEU A 218 -26.70 -13.34 7.62
C LEU A 218 -27.08 -12.14 6.73
N THR A 219 -26.71 -12.15 5.45
CA THR A 219 -27.06 -11.08 4.52
C THR A 219 -28.43 -11.36 3.88
N PRO A 220 -29.45 -10.49 4.09
CA PRO A 220 -30.77 -10.65 3.48
C PRO A 220 -30.71 -10.71 1.96
N GLN A 221 -31.56 -11.54 1.33
CA GLN A 221 -31.59 -11.68 -0.13
C GLN A 221 -31.97 -10.37 -0.85
N ASP A 222 -32.81 -9.57 -0.21
CA ASP A 222 -33.28 -8.26 -0.65
C ASP A 222 -32.37 -7.09 -0.24
N TYR A 223 -31.18 -7.38 0.30
CA TYR A 223 -30.23 -6.34 0.68
C TYR A 223 -29.83 -5.45 -0.50
N ASN A 224 -30.09 -4.14 -0.38
CA ASN A 224 -29.95 -3.15 -1.45
C ASN A 224 -28.51 -2.98 -1.98
N LEU A 225 -27.48 -3.27 -1.17
CA LEU A 225 -26.07 -3.18 -1.59
C LEU A 225 -25.43 -4.55 -1.88
N ARG A 226 -26.24 -5.61 -2.06
CA ARG A 226 -25.76 -6.97 -2.33
C ARG A 226 -24.92 -7.09 -3.61
N TRP A 227 -25.08 -6.16 -4.55
CA TRP A 227 -24.23 -6.04 -5.74
C TRP A 227 -22.76 -5.72 -5.41
N SER A 228 -22.48 -5.17 -4.23
CA SER A 228 -21.16 -4.73 -3.80
C SER A 228 -20.58 -5.54 -2.63
N GLY A 229 -21.40 -6.31 -1.91
CA GLY A 229 -20.93 -7.14 -0.83
C GLY A 229 -22.00 -7.57 0.17
N LEU A 230 -21.56 -7.80 1.41
CA LEU A 230 -22.37 -8.38 2.49
C LEU A 230 -22.79 -7.32 3.51
N SER A 231 -23.96 -7.50 4.13
CA SER A 231 -24.49 -6.56 5.12
C SER A 231 -23.82 -6.67 6.48
N VAL A 232 -23.12 -7.78 6.74
CA VAL A 232 -22.37 -8.06 7.97
C VAL A 232 -20.92 -8.36 7.59
N THR A 233 -19.98 -7.84 8.38
CA THR A 233 -18.54 -8.08 8.17
C THR A 233 -18.08 -9.41 8.72
N VAL A 234 -17.04 -9.98 8.12
CA VAL A 234 -16.41 -11.21 8.61
C VAL A 234 -15.81 -10.98 9.99
N GLY A 235 -15.29 -9.78 10.28
CA GLY A 235 -14.84 -9.40 11.62
C GLY A 235 -15.95 -9.49 12.67
N GLU A 236 -17.17 -9.07 12.35
CA GLU A 236 -18.32 -9.19 13.26
C GLU A 236 -18.75 -10.65 13.48
N VAL A 237 -18.67 -11.48 12.44
CA VAL A 237 -18.93 -12.92 12.57
C VAL A 237 -17.85 -13.56 13.46
N LEU A 238 -16.58 -13.26 13.22
CA LEU A 238 -15.45 -13.77 13.99
C LEU A 238 -15.56 -13.42 15.47
N GLU A 239 -15.87 -12.17 15.81
CA GLU A 239 -16.02 -11.72 17.20
C GLU A 239 -17.18 -12.44 17.92
N ARG A 240 -18.27 -12.76 17.20
CA ARG A 240 -19.39 -13.54 17.77
C ARG A 240 -18.99 -15.00 18.02
N SER A 241 -18.17 -15.59 17.17
CA SER A 241 -17.71 -16.97 17.31
C SER A 241 -16.54 -17.14 18.27
N LEU A 242 -15.67 -16.12 18.38
CA LEU A 242 -14.44 -16.11 19.14
C LEU A 242 -14.38 -14.84 20.01
N PRO A 243 -14.96 -14.84 21.22
CA PRO A 243 -15.12 -13.64 22.04
C PRO A 243 -13.80 -12.91 22.42
N GLN A 244 -12.67 -13.62 22.37
CA GLN A 244 -11.34 -13.05 22.60
C GLN A 244 -10.75 -12.31 21.38
N VAL A 245 -11.40 -12.42 20.22
CA VAL A 245 -10.94 -11.83 18.95
C VAL A 245 -11.75 -10.56 18.68
N SER A 246 -11.07 -9.42 18.63
CA SER A 246 -11.71 -8.15 18.29
C SER A 246 -12.08 -8.09 16.81
N ARG A 247 -13.31 -7.67 16.48
CA ARG A 247 -13.73 -7.47 15.08
C ARG A 247 -12.89 -6.45 14.32
N THR A 248 -12.26 -5.50 15.02
CA THR A 248 -11.51 -4.40 14.38
C THR A 248 -10.06 -4.73 14.05
N ASP A 249 -9.53 -5.77 14.69
CA ASP A 249 -8.12 -6.18 14.57
C ASP A 249 -7.94 -7.69 14.69
N TRP A 250 -8.86 -8.47 14.12
CA TRP A 250 -8.81 -9.94 14.17
C TRP A 250 -7.58 -10.51 13.46
N HIS A 251 -6.98 -9.74 12.53
CA HIS A 251 -5.76 -10.10 11.81
C HIS A 251 -4.63 -10.52 12.74
N VAL A 252 -4.49 -9.87 13.90
CA VAL A 252 -3.43 -10.18 14.88
C VAL A 252 -3.59 -11.58 15.46
N ALA A 253 -4.83 -12.04 15.67
CA ALA A 253 -5.10 -13.36 16.22
C ALA A 253 -4.79 -14.49 15.22
N PHE A 254 -4.89 -14.20 13.92
CA PHE A 254 -4.70 -15.20 12.85
C PHE A 254 -3.29 -15.20 12.26
N THR A 255 -2.62 -14.04 12.27
CA THR A 255 -1.34 -13.85 11.56
C THR A 255 -0.22 -13.32 12.45
N GLY A 256 -0.54 -12.84 13.66
CA GLY A 256 0.39 -12.07 14.49
C GLY A 256 0.63 -10.63 14.02
N MET A 257 0.11 -10.23 12.86
CA MET A 257 0.19 -8.86 12.35
C MET A 257 -1.11 -8.10 12.63
N SER A 258 -1.00 -6.92 13.23
CA SER A 258 -2.13 -6.02 13.38
C SER A 258 -2.54 -5.42 12.04
N ARG A 259 -3.82 -5.06 11.91
CA ARG A 259 -4.36 -4.33 10.77
C ARG A 259 -3.60 -3.03 10.51
N ARG A 260 -3.20 -2.30 11.56
CA ARG A 260 -2.39 -1.07 11.42
C ARG A 260 -1.06 -1.35 10.71
N GLN A 261 -0.35 -2.42 11.09
CA GLN A 261 0.93 -2.79 10.47
C GLN A 261 0.75 -3.18 9.00
N MET A 262 -0.33 -3.90 8.68
CA MET A 262 -0.64 -4.25 7.30
C MET A 262 -0.91 -3.01 6.44
N ILE A 263 -1.72 -2.07 6.94
CA ILE A 263 -2.00 -0.80 6.26
C ILE A 263 -0.72 0.02 6.10
N PHE A 264 0.10 0.12 7.16
CA PHE A 264 1.36 0.85 7.13
C PHE A 264 2.30 0.33 6.03
N SER A 265 2.46 -1.00 5.92
CA SER A 265 3.31 -1.61 4.89
C SER A 265 2.84 -1.25 3.48
N ALA A 266 1.52 -1.37 3.21
CA ALA A 266 0.94 -1.00 1.92
C ALA A 266 1.05 0.51 1.64
N ALA A 267 0.79 1.35 2.64
CA ALA A 267 0.88 2.81 2.52
C ALA A 267 2.33 3.28 2.32
N LYS A 268 3.32 2.62 2.91
CA LYS A 268 4.74 2.95 2.74
C LYS A 268 5.21 2.65 1.31
N ALA A 269 4.82 1.50 0.76
CA ALA A 269 5.07 1.21 -0.65
C ALA A 269 4.36 2.23 -1.57
N LEU A 270 3.11 2.58 -1.26
CA LEU A 270 2.35 3.61 -1.99
C LEU A 270 3.04 4.99 -1.94
N ALA A 271 3.51 5.42 -0.77
CA ALA A 271 4.24 6.66 -0.59
C ALA A 271 5.55 6.68 -1.38
N GLY A 272 6.27 5.56 -1.42
CA GLY A 272 7.47 5.39 -2.25
C GLY A 272 7.18 5.54 -3.74
N MET A 273 6.13 4.87 -4.24
CA MET A 273 5.67 5.01 -5.62
C MET A 273 5.24 6.44 -5.95
N TYR A 274 4.56 7.11 -5.01
CA TYR A 274 4.14 8.48 -5.16
C TYR A 274 5.32 9.45 -5.26
N LYS A 275 6.32 9.30 -4.38
CA LYS A 275 7.54 10.12 -4.39
C LYS A 275 8.30 10.01 -5.72
N GLN A 276 8.31 8.84 -6.35
CA GLN A 276 8.95 8.64 -7.66
C GLN A 276 8.21 9.31 -8.82
N ARG A 277 6.90 9.53 -8.69
CA ARG A 277 6.07 10.17 -9.73
C ARG A 277 5.97 11.68 -9.59
N LEU A 278 6.31 12.23 -8.42
CA LEU A 278 6.33 13.67 -8.23
C LEU A 278 7.44 14.31 -9.07
N PRO A 279 7.21 15.52 -9.60
CA PRO A 279 8.25 16.28 -10.28
C PRO A 279 9.51 16.42 -9.39
N PRO A 280 10.72 16.36 -9.98
CA PRO A 280 11.94 16.63 -9.23
C PRO A 280 11.85 18.00 -8.56
N ARG A 281 12.19 18.08 -7.27
CA ARG A 281 12.32 19.38 -6.61
C ARG A 281 13.49 20.11 -7.26
N ILE A 282 13.21 21.23 -7.91
CA ILE A 282 14.25 22.18 -8.30
C ILE A 282 14.69 22.83 -7.00
N LEU A 283 15.89 22.49 -6.53
CA LEU A 283 16.52 23.06 -5.34
C LEU A 283 17.02 24.48 -5.62
#